data_AF-A0A3P7II30-F1
#
_entry.id   AF-A0A3P7II30-F1
#
_cell.length_a   1.000
_cell.length_b   1.000
_cell.length_c   1.000
_cell.angle_alpha   90.00
_cell.angle_beta   90.00
_cell.angle_gamma   90.00
#
_symmetry.space_group_name_H-M   'P 1'
#
loop_
_entity.id
_entity.type
_entity.pdbx_description
1 polymer ?
#
loop_
_entity_poly.entity_id
_entity_poly.type
_entity_poly.pdbx_seq_one_letter_code
_entity_poly.pdbx_strand_id
1 'polypeptide(L)'
;MSVILRKANLLTPICPSCLELLALLSARIPGGSTAEDRETNKKAGTSNSLDAEDSIEMPIITPLKELNIDTDLSISRACIELMPLCKRLMELGSDLVFSCADLVSGMVSTLDEEWRRRQLIGQIMIEEIIIMARSVMNGPSEHAVRVLATRIHFACLLFDHVADEYLEAIGTHPMVSTMLLLLGFVYDNFDVDYMQNGLLSPVVLWLDLYDKGMRAIKRRNILKAASPQLKWSYHAEEERIGTGRSHKKWQPYSPVNQLQLNKAFFSGKTNCVLKIPRKEKDFTVDFSLMRQRDGLACNQAVFAELPDGAEIDIETLKKSERESVWTTAETSRLLVMVVSLLHKSLIHHTAAHTILAFVARLTRDSNCAVNFIQQGGIPALLGLRCSTTPSTSVLISLIIRQCIDDENMMAQVRFLCNWSSCKA
;
A
#
# COMPACT_ATOMS: atom_id res chain seq x y z
N MET A 1 23.12 -19.79 -5.52
CA MET A 1 21.66 -19.87 -5.80
C MET A 1 20.74 -19.10 -4.83
N SER A 2 21.24 -18.31 -3.86
CA SER A 2 20.42 -17.48 -2.93
C SER A 2 19.79 -16.21 -3.56
N VAL A 3 19.49 -16.26 -4.85
CA VAL A 3 19.57 -15.07 -5.72
C VAL A 3 18.26 -14.73 -6.44
N ILE A 4 17.37 -15.70 -6.69
CA ILE A 4 16.25 -15.53 -7.64
C ILE A 4 15.16 -14.59 -7.09
N LEU A 5 14.77 -14.72 -5.82
CA LEU A 5 13.80 -13.81 -5.16
C LEU A 5 14.39 -12.46 -4.74
N ARG A 6 15.72 -12.32 -4.64
CA ARG A 6 16.39 -11.06 -4.27
C ARG A 6 16.85 -10.23 -5.48
N LYS A 7 17.02 -10.83 -6.67
CA LYS A 7 17.35 -10.10 -7.91
C LYS A 7 16.12 -9.71 -8.73
N ALA A 8 14.97 -10.37 -8.54
CA ALA A 8 13.69 -9.83 -8.99
C ALA A 8 13.19 -8.84 -7.93
N ASN A 9 12.94 -7.57 -8.27
CA ASN A 9 12.32 -6.59 -7.37
C ASN A 9 10.80 -6.82 -7.25
N LEU A 10 10.37 -8.10 -7.23
CA LEU A 10 9.00 -8.54 -6.96
C LEU A 10 8.43 -7.90 -5.70
N LEU A 11 9.31 -7.63 -4.74
CA LEU A 11 9.03 -6.99 -3.46
C LEU A 11 9.77 -5.65 -3.37
N THR A 12 9.29 -4.66 -4.10
CA THR A 12 9.36 -3.30 -3.57
C THR A 12 8.32 -3.22 -2.45
N PRO A 13 8.71 -3.16 -1.15
CA PRO A 13 7.81 -2.60 -0.16
C PRO A 13 7.43 -1.18 -0.60
N ILE A 14 6.42 -0.60 0.06
CA ILE A 14 6.17 0.84 -0.01
C ILE A 14 7.53 1.54 0.12
N CYS A 15 7.91 2.35 -0.86
CA CYS A 15 9.17 3.08 -0.76
C CYS A 15 9.11 3.86 0.56
N PRO A 16 10.15 3.86 1.42
CA PRO A 16 10.09 4.61 2.67
C PRO A 16 9.63 6.05 2.47
N SER A 17 9.94 6.64 1.30
CA SER A 17 9.44 7.94 0.83
C SER A 17 7.91 8.10 0.79
N CYS A 18 7.14 7.06 0.48
CA CYS A 18 5.66 7.09 0.47
C CYS A 18 5.07 6.97 1.89
N LEU A 19 5.69 6.18 2.77
CA LEU A 19 5.35 6.19 4.20
C LEU A 19 5.77 7.51 4.87
N GLU A 20 6.91 8.07 4.46
CA GLU A 20 7.33 9.43 4.81
C GLU A 20 6.35 10.47 4.25
N LEU A 21 5.76 10.30 3.07
CA LEU A 21 4.74 11.23 2.57
C LEU A 21 3.49 11.19 3.47
N LEU A 22 3.04 10.00 3.85
CA LEU A 22 1.93 9.80 4.80
C LEU A 22 2.26 10.40 6.18
N ALA A 23 3.50 10.28 6.65
CA ALA A 23 3.96 10.85 7.92
C ALA A 23 4.23 12.38 7.85
N LEU A 24 4.68 12.91 6.72
CA LEU A 24 4.94 14.34 6.51
C LEU A 24 3.64 15.14 6.45
N LEU A 25 2.54 14.52 5.97
CA LEU A 25 1.19 15.07 6.09
C LEU A 25 0.75 15.28 7.55
N SER A 26 1.37 14.59 8.52
CA SER A 26 1.10 14.74 9.96
C SER A 26 1.97 15.82 10.66
N ALA A 27 2.96 16.43 9.98
CA ALA A 27 4.06 17.16 10.63
C ALA A 27 3.91 18.70 10.66
N ARG A 28 2.83 19.21 11.28
CA ARG A 28 2.62 20.61 11.73
C ARG A 28 1.75 20.52 13.00
N ILE A 29 2.11 20.99 14.22
CA ILE A 29 2.68 22.26 14.72
C ILE A 29 3.43 22.02 16.07
N PRO A 30 4.39 22.88 16.51
CA PRO A 30 5.16 22.69 17.77
C PRO A 30 4.62 23.38 19.05
N GLY A 31 4.91 22.76 20.22
CA GLY A 31 4.73 23.28 21.61
C GLY A 31 3.30 23.16 22.18
N GLY A 32 2.99 22.88 23.46
CA GLY A 32 3.72 22.58 24.72
C GLY A 32 2.69 22.50 25.88
N SER A 33 2.96 22.14 27.15
CA SER A 33 4.16 21.62 27.84
C SER A 33 3.85 21.18 29.29
N THR A 34 4.49 20.11 29.80
CA THR A 34 4.77 19.75 31.22
C THR A 34 3.67 19.71 32.31
N ALA A 35 3.50 18.54 32.95
CA ALA A 35 3.46 18.27 34.41
C ALA A 35 3.02 16.79 34.64
N GLU A 36 3.91 15.86 34.93
CA GLU A 36 4.47 15.45 36.25
C GLU A 36 3.67 14.38 37.00
N ASP A 37 4.41 13.41 37.56
CA ASP A 37 3.92 12.16 38.15
C ASP A 37 3.31 12.31 39.56
N ARG A 38 2.46 11.33 39.95
CA ARG A 38 2.71 10.53 41.17
C ARG A 38 1.77 9.33 41.38
N GLU A 39 2.37 8.17 41.55
CA GLU A 39 1.76 7.04 42.28
C GLU A 39 1.59 7.39 43.76
N THR A 40 0.60 6.79 44.44
CA THR A 40 0.79 6.31 45.82
C THR A 40 -0.13 5.13 46.16
N ASN A 41 0.48 4.05 46.67
CA ASN A 41 -0.18 2.91 47.28
C ASN A 41 -0.86 3.28 48.62
N LYS A 42 -1.99 2.64 48.95
CA LYS A 42 -2.28 2.18 50.33
C LYS A 42 -3.42 1.16 50.41
N LYS A 43 -3.12 0.00 51.02
CA LYS A 43 -4.11 -0.97 51.51
C LYS A 43 -4.54 -0.60 52.94
N ALA A 44 -5.79 -0.93 53.29
CA ALA A 44 -6.18 -1.25 54.66
C ALA A 44 -7.38 -2.22 54.63
N GLY A 45 -7.28 -3.34 55.35
CA GLY A 45 -8.47 -4.00 55.93
C GLY A 45 -8.85 -3.27 57.23
N THR A 46 -9.85 -3.67 58.03
CA THR A 46 -10.57 -4.95 58.17
C THR A 46 -11.77 -4.70 59.10
N SER A 47 -12.93 -5.35 58.88
CA SER A 47 -13.75 -5.98 59.96
C SER A 47 -15.09 -6.50 59.44
N ASN A 48 -15.49 -7.70 59.87
CA ASN A 48 -16.85 -8.25 59.75
C ASN A 48 -17.82 -7.48 60.69
N SER A 49 -19.16 -7.66 60.72
CA SER A 49 -19.96 -8.88 60.51
C SER A 49 -21.49 -8.60 60.54
N LEU A 50 -22.30 -9.45 59.88
CA LEU A 50 -23.75 -9.70 60.13
C LEU A 50 -24.71 -8.53 59.79
N ASP A 51 -25.94 -8.70 59.28
CA ASP A 51 -26.77 -9.88 58.95
C ASP A 51 -27.79 -9.51 57.84
N ALA A 52 -28.49 -10.53 57.32
CA ALA A 52 -29.72 -10.55 56.48
C ALA A 52 -29.53 -11.13 55.07
N GLU A 53 -29.97 -12.38 54.91
CA GLU A 53 -30.15 -13.05 53.61
C GLU A 53 -31.41 -12.52 52.92
N ASP A 54 -31.24 -11.74 51.86
CA ASP A 54 -32.25 -11.63 50.79
C ASP A 54 -31.72 -12.43 49.60
N SER A 55 -32.45 -13.47 49.20
CA SER A 55 -32.09 -14.32 48.07
C SER A 55 -32.31 -13.59 46.75
N ILE A 56 -31.33 -12.78 46.35
CA ILE A 56 -31.25 -12.23 45.00
C ILE A 56 -31.15 -13.40 44.02
N GLU A 57 -32.23 -13.68 43.30
CA GLU A 57 -32.17 -14.49 42.10
C GLU A 57 -31.19 -13.82 41.14
N MET A 58 -29.96 -14.34 41.07
CA MET A 58 -28.99 -13.91 40.07
C MET A 58 -29.65 -14.11 38.70
N PRO A 59 -29.76 -13.06 37.86
CA PRO A 59 -30.22 -13.26 36.50
C PRO A 59 -29.30 -14.29 35.86
N ILE A 60 -29.89 -15.25 35.12
CA ILE A 60 -29.13 -16.25 34.38
C ILE A 60 -28.42 -15.51 33.24
N ILE A 61 -27.25 -14.96 33.54
CA ILE A 61 -26.32 -14.43 32.55
C ILE A 61 -25.79 -15.64 31.81
N THR A 62 -26.41 -15.95 30.66
CA THR A 62 -25.86 -16.92 29.71
C THR A 62 -24.40 -16.56 29.47
N PRO A 63 -23.44 -17.48 29.71
CA PRO A 63 -22.04 -17.21 29.48
C PRO A 63 -21.84 -16.68 28.06
N LEU A 64 -20.95 -15.70 27.88
CA LEU A 64 -20.63 -15.13 26.55
C LEU A 64 -20.17 -16.19 25.51
N LYS A 65 -19.83 -17.41 25.95
CA LYS A 65 -19.54 -18.57 25.11
C LYS A 65 -20.78 -19.26 24.51
N GLU A 66 -21.96 -19.09 25.11
CA GLU A 66 -23.24 -19.68 24.65
C GLU A 66 -24.02 -18.72 23.75
N LEU A 67 -23.69 -17.43 23.81
CA LEU A 67 -24.08 -16.46 22.80
C LEU A 67 -23.31 -16.74 21.51
N ASN A 68 -23.91 -17.52 20.61
CA ASN A 68 -23.45 -17.73 19.24
C ASN A 68 -23.67 -16.47 18.39
N ILE A 69 -23.07 -15.35 18.82
CA ILE A 69 -22.96 -14.12 18.07
C ILE A 69 -22.01 -14.42 16.92
N ASP A 70 -22.55 -14.43 15.71
CA ASP A 70 -21.75 -14.37 14.50
C ASP A 70 -21.04 -13.01 14.48
N THR A 71 -19.79 -13.02 14.94
CA THR A 71 -18.96 -11.82 15.09
C THR A 71 -18.71 -11.17 13.75
N ASP A 72 -18.56 -11.96 12.69
CA ASP A 72 -18.26 -11.47 11.35
C ASP A 72 -19.51 -10.79 10.76
N LEU A 73 -20.70 -11.39 10.92
CA LEU A 73 -21.98 -10.75 10.57
C LEU A 73 -22.22 -9.45 11.36
N SER A 74 -21.85 -9.43 12.65
CA SER A 74 -22.03 -8.26 13.52
C SER A 74 -21.07 -7.12 13.15
N ILE A 75 -19.80 -7.43 12.86
CA ILE A 75 -18.79 -6.49 12.39
C ILE A 75 -19.17 -5.95 11.00
N SER A 76 -19.66 -6.81 10.10
CA SER A 76 -20.17 -6.42 8.78
C SER A 76 -21.31 -5.40 8.90
N ARG A 77 -22.32 -5.66 9.75
CA ARG A 77 -23.41 -4.70 10.03
C ARG A 77 -22.90 -3.37 10.61
N ALA A 78 -21.99 -3.42 11.58
CA ALA A 78 -21.38 -2.21 12.14
C ALA A 78 -20.67 -1.38 11.06
N CYS A 79 -19.95 -2.02 10.13
CA CYS A 79 -19.34 -1.33 8.98
C CYS A 79 -20.35 -0.59 8.10
N ILE A 80 -21.52 -1.19 7.84
CA ILE A 80 -22.59 -0.59 7.03
C ILE A 80 -23.10 0.71 7.68
N GLU A 81 -23.26 0.70 9.00
CA GLU A 81 -23.72 1.87 9.77
C GLU A 81 -22.62 2.92 10.00
N LEU A 82 -21.36 2.49 10.13
CA LEU A 82 -20.20 3.37 10.31
C LEU A 82 -19.82 4.12 9.03
N MET A 83 -19.99 3.51 7.85
CA MET A 83 -19.49 4.11 6.60
C MET A 83 -20.10 5.49 6.27
N PRO A 84 -21.41 5.76 6.44
CA PRO A 84 -21.98 7.11 6.35
C PRO A 84 -21.37 8.12 7.35
N LEU A 85 -20.97 7.67 8.54
CA LEU A 85 -20.33 8.52 9.55
C LEU A 85 -18.89 8.83 9.16
N CYS A 86 -18.11 7.82 8.74
CA CYS A 86 -16.77 8.00 8.17
C CYS A 86 -16.79 8.99 7.01
N LYS A 87 -17.77 8.88 6.10
CA LYS A 87 -17.96 9.82 4.98
C LYS A 87 -18.11 11.27 5.45
N ARG A 88 -18.95 11.53 6.46
CA ARG A 88 -19.13 12.88 7.04
C ARG A 88 -17.88 13.37 7.77
N LEU A 89 -17.22 12.52 8.54
CA LEU A 89 -15.98 12.89 9.26
C LEU A 89 -14.87 13.31 8.30
N MET A 90 -14.69 12.60 7.20
CA MET A 90 -13.73 12.94 6.14
C MET A 90 -14.01 14.24 5.40
N GLU A 91 -15.20 14.84 5.52
CA GLU A 91 -15.51 16.14 4.92
C GLU A 91 -14.98 17.32 5.76
N LEU A 92 -14.69 17.07 7.05
CA LEU A 92 -14.22 18.10 7.98
C LEU A 92 -12.75 18.45 7.76
N GLY A 93 -11.88 17.47 7.47
CA GLY A 93 -10.45 17.71 7.20
C GLY A 93 -9.66 16.46 6.81
N SER A 94 -8.42 16.68 6.36
CA SER A 94 -7.45 15.64 5.94
C SER A 94 -7.11 14.64 7.04
N ASP A 95 -7.05 15.10 8.28
CA ASP A 95 -6.43 14.35 9.38
C ASP A 95 -7.36 13.20 9.81
N LEU A 96 -8.67 13.42 9.73
CA LEU A 96 -9.71 12.42 9.99
C LEU A 96 -9.77 11.34 8.89
N VAL A 97 -9.18 11.58 7.72
CA VAL A 97 -9.11 10.57 6.63
C VAL A 97 -8.25 9.38 7.05
N PHE A 98 -7.15 9.63 7.78
CA PHE A 98 -6.31 8.57 8.32
C PHE A 98 -7.08 7.72 9.33
N SER A 99 -7.72 8.34 10.34
CA SER A 99 -8.51 7.59 11.34
C SER A 99 -9.68 6.81 10.72
N CYS A 100 -10.32 7.34 9.67
CA CYS A 100 -11.36 6.62 8.94
C CYS A 100 -10.79 5.45 8.13
N ALA A 101 -9.63 5.61 7.49
CA ALA A 101 -8.98 4.54 6.73
C ALA A 101 -8.41 3.44 7.65
N ASP A 102 -7.84 3.79 8.80
CA ASP A 102 -7.36 2.83 9.81
C ASP A 102 -8.53 1.99 10.37
N LEU A 103 -9.64 2.64 10.72
CA LEU A 103 -10.86 1.96 11.18
C LEU A 103 -11.39 0.99 10.11
N VAL A 104 -11.56 1.47 8.88
CA VAL A 104 -12.12 0.65 7.79
C VAL A 104 -11.16 -0.48 7.40
N SER A 105 -9.86 -0.20 7.28
CA SER A 105 -8.85 -1.22 6.89
C SER A 105 -8.72 -2.36 7.91
N GLY A 106 -8.91 -2.08 9.20
CA GLY A 106 -8.99 -3.10 10.25
C GLY A 106 -10.21 -4.03 10.12
N MET A 107 -11.28 -3.58 9.44
CA MET A 107 -12.52 -4.32 9.21
C MET A 107 -12.65 -4.89 7.78
N VAL A 108 -11.84 -4.43 6.81
CA VAL A 108 -11.91 -4.85 5.40
C VAL A 108 -11.85 -6.38 5.19
N SER A 109 -11.10 -7.08 6.05
CA SER A 109 -10.93 -8.54 5.95
C SER A 109 -12.09 -9.37 6.52
N THR A 110 -12.93 -8.77 7.36
CA THR A 110 -14.15 -9.39 7.95
C THR A 110 -15.43 -8.91 7.27
N LEU A 111 -15.36 -7.88 6.42
CA LEU A 111 -16.45 -7.51 5.52
C LEU A 111 -16.85 -8.65 4.60
N ASP A 112 -18.16 -8.80 4.40
CA ASP A 112 -18.72 -9.60 3.33
C ASP A 112 -18.14 -9.23 1.95
N GLU A 113 -17.87 -10.24 1.12
CA GLU A 113 -17.20 -10.07 -0.17
C GLU A 113 -18.08 -9.34 -1.21
N GLU A 114 -19.39 -9.59 -1.21
CA GLU A 114 -20.34 -8.95 -2.12
C GLU A 114 -20.52 -7.47 -1.73
N TRP A 115 -20.64 -7.17 -0.43
CA TRP A 115 -20.69 -5.80 0.07
C TRP A 115 -19.40 -5.04 -0.18
N ARG A 116 -18.23 -5.63 0.13
CA ARG A 116 -16.92 -4.99 -0.08
C ARG A 116 -16.72 -4.60 -1.55
N ARG A 117 -17.06 -5.50 -2.49
CA ARG A 117 -16.93 -5.21 -3.92
C ARG A 117 -17.94 -4.19 -4.44
N ARG A 118 -19.21 -4.29 -4.08
CA ARG A 118 -20.24 -3.37 -4.62
C ARG A 118 -20.26 -2.00 -3.94
N GLN A 119 -20.14 -1.97 -2.61
CA GLN A 119 -20.42 -0.78 -1.82
C GLN A 119 -19.14 -0.01 -1.47
N LEU A 120 -18.15 -0.67 -0.86
CA LEU A 120 -16.88 -0.01 -0.55
C LEU A 120 -16.09 0.31 -1.83
N ILE A 121 -15.87 -0.70 -2.68
CA ILE A 121 -15.08 -0.54 -3.91
C ILE A 121 -15.89 0.18 -5.00
N GLY A 122 -16.98 -0.42 -5.49
CA GLY A 122 -17.75 0.10 -6.61
C GLY A 122 -18.34 1.49 -6.33
N GLN A 123 -19.23 1.58 -5.34
CA GLN A 123 -19.92 2.84 -5.06
C GLN A 123 -18.99 3.90 -4.46
N ILE A 124 -18.33 3.63 -3.34
CA ILE A 124 -17.63 4.67 -2.55
C ILE A 124 -16.25 5.02 -3.14
N MET A 125 -15.43 4.04 -3.50
CA MET A 125 -14.06 4.26 -3.99
C MET A 125 -13.96 4.47 -5.51
N ILE A 126 -15.06 4.32 -6.27
CA ILE A 126 -15.09 4.55 -7.73
C ILE A 126 -16.22 5.51 -8.13
N GLU A 127 -17.49 5.09 -8.08
CA GLU A 127 -18.62 5.85 -8.66
C GLU A 127 -18.76 7.24 -8.03
N GLU A 128 -18.78 7.34 -6.70
CA GLU A 128 -18.89 8.60 -5.99
C GLU A 128 -17.73 9.54 -6.33
N ILE A 129 -16.49 9.03 -6.42
CA ILE A 129 -15.31 9.83 -6.77
C ILE A 129 -15.43 10.35 -8.22
N ILE A 130 -15.90 9.52 -9.16
CA ILE A 130 -16.13 9.94 -10.55
C ILE A 130 -17.20 11.04 -10.63
N ILE A 131 -18.29 10.91 -9.87
CA ILE A 131 -19.36 11.91 -9.81
C ILE A 131 -18.85 13.22 -9.19
N MET A 132 -18.13 13.16 -8.06
CA MET A 132 -17.55 14.32 -7.41
C MET A 132 -16.52 15.03 -8.30
N ALA A 133 -15.65 14.28 -9.00
CA ALA A 133 -14.68 14.83 -9.94
C ALA A 133 -15.36 15.59 -11.09
N ARG A 134 -16.41 15.02 -11.70
CA ARG A 134 -17.19 15.69 -12.74
C ARG A 134 -17.88 16.95 -12.22
N SER A 135 -18.41 16.92 -11.00
CA SER A 135 -19.01 18.09 -10.36
C SER A 135 -17.99 19.22 -10.15
N VAL A 136 -16.82 18.91 -9.57
CA VAL A 136 -15.73 19.86 -9.36
C VAL A 136 -15.21 20.46 -10.67
N MET A 137 -15.06 19.66 -11.73
CA MET A 137 -14.60 20.16 -13.04
C MET A 137 -15.63 21.08 -13.73
N ASN A 138 -16.92 20.97 -13.40
CA ASN A 138 -17.99 21.80 -13.97
C ASN A 138 -18.29 23.06 -13.14
N GLY A 139 -18.02 23.05 -11.83
CA GLY A 139 -18.38 24.11 -10.90
C GLY A 139 -17.55 24.04 -9.62
N PRO A 140 -16.27 24.44 -9.65
CA PRO A 140 -15.37 24.26 -8.52
C PRO A 140 -15.70 25.19 -7.35
N SER A 141 -15.57 24.66 -6.14
CA SER A 141 -15.55 25.41 -4.89
C SER A 141 -14.56 24.76 -3.93
N GLU A 142 -13.98 25.54 -3.02
CA GLU A 142 -13.03 25.05 -2.02
C GLU A 142 -13.57 23.86 -1.21
N HIS A 143 -14.85 23.91 -0.82
CA HIS A 143 -15.51 22.80 -0.13
C HIS A 143 -15.61 21.54 -1.01
N ALA A 144 -16.12 21.65 -2.23
CA ALA A 144 -16.25 20.50 -3.13
C ALA A 144 -14.87 19.89 -3.48
N VAL A 145 -13.86 20.73 -3.68
CA VAL A 145 -12.47 20.33 -3.92
C VAL A 145 -11.88 19.59 -2.73
N ARG A 146 -12.08 20.09 -1.50
CA ARG A 146 -11.65 19.41 -0.26
C ARG A 146 -12.34 18.05 -0.10
N VAL A 147 -13.65 17.97 -0.30
CA VAL A 147 -14.40 16.70 -0.17
C VAL A 147 -13.95 15.67 -1.20
N LEU A 148 -13.71 16.08 -2.45
CA LEU A 148 -13.15 15.21 -3.48
C LEU A 148 -11.72 14.76 -3.09
N ALA A 149 -10.88 15.67 -2.63
CA ALA A 149 -9.51 15.38 -2.21
C ALA A 149 -9.45 14.34 -1.07
N THR A 150 -10.27 14.49 -0.03
CA THR A 150 -10.30 13.53 1.09
C THR A 150 -10.84 12.17 0.68
N ARG A 151 -11.78 12.11 -0.27
CA ARG A 151 -12.31 10.86 -0.84
C ARG A 151 -11.29 10.12 -1.71
N ILE A 152 -10.54 10.84 -2.55
CA ILE A 152 -9.42 10.26 -3.32
C ILE A 152 -8.33 9.77 -2.36
N HIS A 153 -7.99 10.56 -1.34
CA HIS A 153 -6.98 10.17 -0.36
C HIS A 153 -7.39 8.92 0.43
N PHE A 154 -8.65 8.83 0.88
CA PHE A 154 -9.20 7.62 1.50
C PHE A 154 -9.06 6.37 0.62
N ALA A 155 -9.39 6.49 -0.67
CA ALA A 155 -9.21 5.39 -1.62
C ALA A 155 -7.73 4.99 -1.79
N CYS A 156 -6.81 5.95 -1.73
CA CYS A 156 -5.36 5.70 -1.76
C CYS A 156 -4.87 4.97 -0.49
N LEU A 157 -5.39 5.33 0.69
CA LEU A 157 -5.04 4.69 1.97
C LEU A 157 -5.54 3.24 2.03
N LEU A 158 -6.77 2.97 1.58
CA LEU A 158 -7.32 1.62 1.51
C LEU A 158 -6.72 0.77 0.37
N PHE A 159 -6.01 1.37 -0.57
CA PHE A 159 -5.56 0.71 -1.81
C PHE A 159 -4.85 -0.62 -1.54
N ASP A 160 -3.80 -0.64 -0.70
CA ASP A 160 -3.03 -1.87 -0.44
C ASP A 160 -3.85 -2.97 0.30
N HIS A 161 -5.04 -2.65 0.85
CA HIS A 161 -5.95 -3.62 1.48
C HIS A 161 -6.95 -4.26 0.50
N VAL A 162 -7.29 -3.58 -0.59
CA VAL A 162 -8.27 -4.03 -1.60
C VAL A 162 -7.73 -4.04 -3.04
N ALA A 163 -6.42 -3.92 -3.23
CA ALA A 163 -5.76 -3.59 -4.50
C ALA A 163 -6.27 -4.41 -5.71
N ASP A 164 -6.27 -5.74 -5.59
CA ASP A 164 -6.70 -6.63 -6.69
C ASP A 164 -8.17 -6.42 -7.08
N GLU A 165 -9.08 -6.41 -6.09
CA GLU A 165 -10.52 -6.21 -6.31
C GLU A 165 -10.82 -4.78 -6.83
N TYR A 166 -10.06 -3.79 -6.37
CA TYR A 166 -10.17 -2.39 -6.79
C TYR A 166 -9.71 -2.20 -8.24
N LEU A 167 -8.57 -2.81 -8.61
CA LEU A 167 -8.03 -2.76 -9.98
C LEU A 167 -8.87 -3.54 -10.98
N GLU A 168 -9.45 -4.67 -10.57
CA GLU A 168 -10.45 -5.40 -11.36
C GLU A 168 -11.69 -4.52 -11.63
N ALA A 169 -12.23 -3.88 -10.58
CA ALA A 169 -13.38 -2.98 -10.71
C ALA A 169 -13.07 -1.72 -11.55
N ILE A 170 -11.86 -1.17 -11.47
CA ILE A 170 -11.43 -0.05 -12.35
C ILE A 170 -11.47 -0.45 -13.84
N GLY A 171 -11.25 -1.73 -14.16
CA GLY A 171 -11.33 -2.22 -15.54
C GLY A 171 -12.69 -2.04 -16.24
N THR A 172 -13.76 -1.85 -15.48
CA THR A 172 -15.12 -1.60 -16.00
C THR A 172 -15.61 -0.16 -15.82
N HIS A 173 -14.79 0.73 -15.24
CA HIS A 173 -15.17 2.11 -14.91
C HIS A 173 -14.21 3.16 -15.49
N PRO A 174 -14.68 4.37 -15.84
CA PRO A 174 -13.83 5.41 -16.45
C PRO A 174 -12.89 6.11 -15.45
N MET A 175 -12.50 5.44 -14.35
CA MET A 175 -11.75 6.02 -13.24
C MET A 175 -10.38 6.58 -13.67
N VAL A 176 -9.60 5.80 -14.44
CA VAL A 176 -8.30 6.25 -15.01
C VAL A 176 -8.49 7.52 -15.83
N SER A 177 -9.42 7.50 -16.80
CA SER A 177 -9.70 8.65 -17.66
C SER A 177 -10.16 9.88 -16.87
N THR A 178 -10.90 9.67 -15.78
CA THR A 178 -11.37 10.74 -14.88
C THR A 178 -10.21 11.36 -14.11
N MET A 179 -9.26 10.56 -13.60
CA MET A 179 -8.07 11.07 -12.92
C MET A 179 -7.11 11.80 -13.88
N LEU A 180 -6.99 11.35 -15.13
CA LEU A 180 -6.22 12.06 -16.17
C LEU A 180 -6.87 13.40 -16.57
N LEU A 181 -8.20 13.48 -16.61
CA LEU A 181 -8.93 14.74 -16.82
C LEU A 181 -8.80 15.67 -15.63
N LEU A 182 -8.95 15.15 -14.41
CA LEU A 182 -8.83 15.92 -13.17
C LEU A 182 -7.40 16.48 -12.98
N LEU A 183 -6.35 15.72 -13.33
CA LEU A 183 -4.97 16.21 -13.30
C LEU A 183 -4.75 17.36 -14.31
N GLY A 184 -5.33 17.28 -15.50
CA GLY A 184 -5.33 18.39 -16.47
C GLY A 184 -6.05 19.62 -15.94
N PHE A 185 -7.24 19.44 -15.37
CA PHE A 185 -8.01 20.51 -14.74
C PHE A 185 -7.27 21.19 -13.57
N VAL A 186 -6.54 20.42 -12.75
CA VAL A 186 -5.67 20.97 -11.69
C VAL A 186 -4.48 21.74 -12.27
N TYR A 187 -3.93 21.32 -13.41
CA TYR A 187 -2.88 22.08 -14.11
C TYR A 187 -3.43 23.42 -14.69
N ASP A 188 -4.61 23.40 -15.28
CA ASP A 188 -5.25 24.60 -15.86
C ASP A 188 -5.64 25.61 -14.76
N ASN A 189 -5.99 25.13 -13.57
CA ASN A 189 -6.37 25.94 -12.40
C ASN A 189 -5.28 25.99 -11.32
N PHE A 190 -4.02 25.73 -11.68
CA PHE A 190 -2.92 25.53 -10.72
C PHE A 190 -2.71 26.70 -9.75
N ASP A 191 -2.92 27.93 -10.23
CA ASP A 191 -2.68 29.16 -9.47
C ASP A 191 -3.78 29.44 -8.42
N VAL A 192 -4.79 28.56 -8.31
CA VAL A 192 -5.82 28.57 -7.27
C VAL A 192 -5.36 27.68 -6.10
N ASP A 193 -5.06 28.29 -4.94
CA ASP A 193 -4.41 27.61 -3.81
C ASP A 193 -5.08 26.29 -3.39
N TYR A 194 -6.41 26.28 -3.24
CA TYR A 194 -7.15 25.08 -2.84
C TYR A 194 -7.16 23.97 -3.92
N MET A 195 -6.92 24.28 -5.20
CA MET A 195 -6.78 23.28 -6.26
C MET A 195 -5.44 22.55 -6.14
N GLN A 196 -4.35 23.30 -6.08
CA GLN A 196 -3.01 22.75 -5.93
C GLN A 196 -2.88 21.97 -4.62
N ASN A 197 -3.24 22.59 -3.50
CA ASN A 197 -3.06 22.01 -2.17
C ASN A 197 -4.06 20.89 -1.89
N GLY A 198 -5.27 20.95 -2.46
CA GLY A 198 -6.30 19.93 -2.32
C GLY A 198 -6.05 18.70 -3.21
N LEU A 199 -6.00 18.87 -4.53
CA LEU A 199 -6.15 17.74 -5.47
C LEU A 199 -4.85 17.22 -6.06
N LEU A 200 -3.80 18.04 -6.18
CA LEU A 200 -2.59 17.65 -6.91
C LEU A 200 -1.92 16.41 -6.31
N SER A 201 -1.76 16.36 -4.98
CA SER A 201 -1.15 15.19 -4.33
C SER A 201 -2.07 13.95 -4.35
N PRO A 202 -3.36 14.00 -3.97
CA PRO A 202 -4.23 12.82 -4.03
C PRO A 202 -4.39 12.23 -5.44
N VAL A 203 -4.53 13.07 -6.47
CA VAL A 203 -4.70 12.59 -7.87
C VAL A 203 -3.42 11.92 -8.38
N VAL A 204 -2.25 12.53 -8.17
CA VAL A 204 -0.97 11.94 -8.61
C VAL A 204 -0.63 10.69 -7.80
N LEU A 205 -0.95 10.65 -6.49
CA LEU A 205 -0.80 9.45 -5.66
C LEU A 205 -1.67 8.31 -6.17
N TRP A 206 -2.92 8.58 -6.54
CA TRP A 206 -3.81 7.57 -7.12
C TRP A 206 -3.24 6.98 -8.43
N LEU A 207 -2.71 7.84 -9.31
CA LEU A 207 -2.06 7.42 -10.57
C LEU A 207 -0.80 6.56 -10.30
N ASP A 208 0.02 6.93 -9.31
CA ASP A 208 1.20 6.13 -8.91
C ASP A 208 0.82 4.76 -8.33
N LEU A 209 -0.22 4.71 -7.49
CA LEU A 209 -0.75 3.47 -6.93
C LEU A 209 -1.36 2.57 -8.00
N TYR A 210 -2.08 3.13 -8.97
CA TYR A 210 -2.59 2.39 -10.13
C TYR A 210 -1.45 1.74 -10.93
N ASP A 211 -0.41 2.50 -11.28
CA ASP A 211 0.77 1.96 -12.00
C ASP A 211 1.47 0.86 -11.18
N LYS A 212 1.78 1.12 -9.91
CA LYS A 212 2.36 0.17 -8.95
C LYS A 212 1.55 -1.13 -8.88
N GLY A 213 0.22 -1.00 -8.75
CA GLY A 213 -0.72 -2.11 -8.61
C GLY A 213 -0.83 -2.96 -9.87
N MET A 214 -0.99 -2.33 -11.04
CA MET A 214 -1.02 -3.04 -12.32
C MET A 214 0.30 -3.79 -12.62
N ARG A 215 1.45 -3.21 -12.26
CA ARG A 215 2.74 -3.94 -12.33
C ARG A 215 2.82 -5.09 -11.32
N ALA A 216 2.21 -4.99 -10.15
CA ALA A 216 2.14 -6.10 -9.19
C ALA A 216 1.29 -7.27 -9.74
N ILE A 217 0.11 -6.98 -10.30
CA ILE A 217 -0.75 -7.97 -11.00
C ILE A 217 0.02 -8.63 -12.15
N LYS A 218 0.64 -7.84 -13.05
CA LYS A 218 1.40 -8.35 -14.21
C LYS A 218 2.51 -9.32 -13.79
N ARG A 219 3.31 -8.95 -12.78
CA ARG A 219 4.40 -9.81 -12.25
C ARG A 219 3.86 -11.09 -11.60
N ARG A 220 2.78 -11.00 -10.82
CA ARG A 220 2.13 -12.17 -10.20
C ARG A 220 1.54 -13.11 -11.27
N ASN A 221 1.00 -12.58 -12.36
CA ASN A 221 0.50 -13.38 -13.48
C ASN A 221 1.63 -14.09 -14.25
N ILE A 222 2.76 -13.42 -14.50
CA ILE A 222 3.96 -14.06 -15.08
C ILE A 222 4.45 -15.21 -14.18
N LEU A 223 4.54 -14.98 -12.87
CA LEU A 223 4.97 -16.00 -11.91
C LEU A 223 3.96 -17.18 -11.84
N LYS A 224 2.66 -16.90 -11.87
CA LYS A 224 1.58 -17.90 -11.88
C LYS A 224 1.55 -18.74 -13.15
N ALA A 225 1.94 -18.16 -14.29
CA ALA A 225 2.08 -18.86 -15.56
C ALA A 225 3.31 -19.80 -15.57
N ALA A 226 4.42 -19.39 -14.93
CA ALA A 226 5.59 -20.26 -14.74
C ALA A 226 5.33 -21.39 -13.74
N SER A 227 4.65 -21.11 -12.62
CA SER A 227 4.07 -22.13 -11.75
C SER A 227 2.92 -21.58 -10.91
N PRO A 228 1.74 -22.24 -10.88
CA PRO A 228 0.65 -21.91 -9.97
C PRO A 228 0.89 -22.40 -8.52
N GLN A 229 2.03 -23.05 -8.25
CA GLN A 229 2.43 -23.55 -6.93
C GLN A 229 3.87 -23.16 -6.64
N LEU A 230 4.10 -22.43 -5.56
CA LEU A 230 5.42 -22.12 -5.01
C LEU A 230 5.69 -23.00 -3.78
N LYS A 231 6.96 -23.35 -3.56
CA LYS A 231 7.46 -24.04 -2.37
C LYS A 231 7.76 -23.02 -1.27
N TRP A 232 6.83 -22.83 -0.34
CA TRP A 232 7.00 -21.91 0.79
C TRP A 232 7.79 -22.55 1.93
N SER A 233 8.67 -21.77 2.56
CA SER A 233 9.46 -22.20 3.73
C SER A 233 9.72 -21.04 4.69
N TYR A 234 9.99 -21.35 5.96
CA TYR A 234 10.30 -20.37 7.01
C TYR A 234 11.62 -20.71 7.72
N HIS A 235 12.27 -19.68 8.27
CA HIS A 235 13.57 -19.79 8.92
C HIS A 235 13.39 -20.16 10.39
N ALA A 236 13.28 -21.45 10.67
CA ALA A 236 13.12 -21.97 12.01
C ALA A 236 14.42 -21.90 12.81
N GLU A 237 14.33 -21.66 14.11
CA GLU A 237 15.41 -21.92 15.06
C GLU A 237 15.28 -23.36 15.58
N GLU A 238 16.35 -24.16 15.43
CA GLU A 238 16.42 -25.52 15.94
C GLU A 238 16.99 -25.49 17.36
N GLU A 239 16.14 -25.66 18.37
CA GLU A 239 16.58 -25.92 19.75
C GLU A 239 17.19 -27.33 19.83
N ARG A 240 18.52 -27.40 19.77
CA ARG A 240 19.23 -28.62 20.14
C ARG A 240 19.38 -28.71 21.65
N ILE A 241 18.64 -29.65 22.23
CA ILE A 241 18.89 -30.14 23.59
C ILE A 241 20.35 -30.58 23.69
N GLY A 242 21.18 -29.80 24.40
CA GLY A 242 22.55 -30.19 24.79
C GLY A 242 23.72 -29.35 24.26
N THR A 243 23.55 -28.49 23.25
CA THR A 243 24.64 -27.58 22.80
C THR A 243 24.09 -26.20 22.46
N GLY A 244 24.55 -25.16 23.18
CA GLY A 244 24.02 -23.79 23.14
C GLY A 244 24.28 -22.97 21.87
N ARG A 245 24.20 -23.59 20.69
CA ARG A 245 24.24 -22.94 19.38
C ARG A 245 22.92 -23.20 18.66
N SER A 246 22.01 -22.21 18.68
CA SER A 246 20.81 -22.20 17.83
C SER A 246 21.24 -22.27 16.37
N HIS A 247 20.98 -23.41 15.72
CA HIS A 247 21.19 -23.56 14.29
C HIS A 247 19.88 -23.19 13.59
N LYS A 248 19.92 -22.18 12.73
CA LYS A 248 18.74 -21.78 11.95
C LYS A 248 18.68 -22.59 10.65
N LYS A 249 17.52 -23.14 10.34
CA LYS A 249 17.31 -23.96 9.15
C LYS A 249 15.99 -23.59 8.48
N TRP A 250 16.00 -23.56 7.15
CA TRP A 250 14.79 -23.46 6.37
C TRP A 250 13.94 -24.73 6.52
N GLN A 251 12.71 -24.56 7.01
CA GLN A 251 11.72 -25.62 7.15
C GLN A 251 10.56 -25.36 6.18
N PRO A 252 10.14 -26.35 5.37
CA PRO A 252 8.99 -26.19 4.50
C PRO A 252 7.70 -26.14 5.31
N TYR A 253 6.72 -25.36 4.84
CA TYR A 253 5.36 -25.44 5.38
C TYR A 253 4.71 -26.79 5.03
N SER A 254 3.77 -27.23 5.88
CA SER A 254 2.97 -28.44 5.65
C SER A 254 2.15 -28.32 4.35
N PRO A 255 1.77 -29.44 3.68
CA PRO A 255 1.03 -29.39 2.41
C PRO A 255 -0.26 -28.56 2.44
N VAL A 256 -0.98 -28.57 3.57
CA VAL A 256 -2.18 -27.73 3.77
C VAL A 256 -1.82 -26.24 3.79
N ASN A 257 -0.76 -25.86 4.51
CA ASN A 257 -0.31 -24.48 4.60
C ASN A 257 0.31 -24.02 3.26
N GLN A 258 1.00 -24.90 2.51
CA GLN A 258 1.45 -24.62 1.14
C GLN A 258 0.28 -24.21 0.24
N LEU A 259 -0.83 -24.96 0.30
CA LEU A 259 -2.03 -24.67 -0.49
C LEU A 259 -2.68 -23.34 -0.07
N GLN A 260 -2.78 -23.06 1.23
CA GLN A 260 -3.31 -21.80 1.74
C GLN A 260 -2.45 -20.59 1.34
N LEU A 261 -1.13 -20.69 1.50
CA LEU A 261 -0.18 -19.64 1.11
C LEU A 261 -0.22 -19.35 -0.39
N ASN A 262 -0.20 -20.39 -1.22
CA ASN A 262 -0.32 -20.23 -2.68
C ASN A 262 -1.66 -19.62 -3.08
N LYS A 263 -2.78 -20.07 -2.51
CA LYS A 263 -4.10 -19.48 -2.77
C LYS A 263 -4.13 -18.00 -2.42
N ALA A 264 -3.66 -17.62 -1.23
CA ALA A 264 -3.67 -16.24 -0.75
C ALA A 264 -2.73 -15.33 -1.55
N PHE A 265 -1.51 -15.78 -1.82
CA PHE A 265 -0.52 -15.04 -2.60
C PHE A 265 -0.96 -14.82 -4.05
N PHE A 266 -1.43 -15.88 -4.73
CA PHE A 266 -1.91 -15.78 -6.11
C PHE A 266 -3.29 -15.11 -6.26
N SER A 267 -4.03 -14.92 -5.16
CA SER A 267 -5.21 -14.04 -5.08
C SER A 267 -4.89 -12.63 -4.57
N GLY A 268 -3.60 -12.24 -4.57
CA GLY A 268 -3.18 -10.87 -4.27
C GLY A 268 -3.35 -10.41 -2.82
N LYS A 269 -3.62 -11.30 -1.85
CA LYS A 269 -3.66 -10.91 -0.44
C LYS A 269 -2.27 -10.46 0.03
N THR A 270 -2.24 -9.47 0.93
CA THR A 270 -1.00 -8.98 1.56
C THR A 270 -0.47 -9.92 2.64
N ASN A 271 -1.35 -10.75 3.22
CA ASN A 271 -1.01 -11.72 4.25
C ASN A 271 -1.88 -12.99 4.18
N CYS A 272 -1.48 -14.01 4.95
CA CYS A 272 -2.21 -15.26 5.12
C CYS A 272 -2.09 -15.75 6.56
N VAL A 273 -3.23 -15.99 7.23
CA VAL A 273 -3.29 -16.57 8.58
C VAL A 273 -3.32 -18.09 8.47
N LEU A 274 -2.32 -18.74 9.06
CA LEU A 274 -2.14 -20.19 9.06
C LEU A 274 -2.50 -20.76 10.44
N LYS A 275 -3.56 -21.57 10.47
CA LYS A 275 -3.98 -22.29 11.68
C LYS A 275 -3.20 -23.58 11.84
N ILE A 276 -2.64 -23.85 13.02
CA ILE A 276 -1.91 -25.10 13.31
C ILE A 276 -2.76 -25.96 14.25
N PRO A 277 -3.31 -27.12 13.82
CA PRO A 277 -4.25 -27.94 14.61
C PRO A 277 -3.75 -28.53 15.94
N ARG A 278 -2.55 -28.16 16.40
CA ARG A 278 -1.89 -28.63 17.64
C ARG A 278 -1.13 -27.53 18.39
N LYS A 279 -1.26 -26.26 17.98
CA LYS A 279 -0.74 -25.11 18.74
C LYS A 279 -1.89 -24.12 18.90
N GLU A 280 -2.04 -23.55 20.09
CA GLU A 280 -3.06 -22.51 20.38
C GLU A 280 -2.79 -21.16 19.68
N LYS A 281 -1.76 -21.09 18.83
CA LYS A 281 -1.34 -19.87 18.12
C LYS A 281 -1.46 -20.05 16.61
N ASP A 282 -2.22 -19.15 16.00
CA ASP A 282 -2.22 -18.92 14.57
C ASP A 282 -0.96 -18.10 14.18
N PHE A 283 -0.44 -18.32 12.98
CA PHE A 283 0.70 -17.60 12.43
C PHE A 283 0.28 -16.77 11.22
N THR A 284 0.56 -15.47 11.23
CA THR A 284 0.32 -14.60 10.08
C THR A 284 1.58 -14.47 9.25
N VAL A 285 1.56 -15.00 8.03
CA VAL A 285 2.58 -14.78 7.01
C VAL A 285 2.27 -13.48 6.28
N ASP A 286 3.18 -12.51 6.36
CA ASP A 286 3.15 -11.24 5.65
C ASP A 286 4.00 -11.36 4.38
N PHE A 287 3.36 -11.26 3.21
CA PHE A 287 4.02 -11.41 1.91
C PHE A 287 4.83 -10.17 1.52
N SER A 288 4.43 -8.98 1.99
CA SER A 288 5.15 -7.72 1.73
C SER A 288 6.47 -7.65 2.49
N LEU A 289 6.50 -8.16 3.72
CA LEU A 289 7.68 -8.21 4.58
C LEU A 289 8.47 -9.53 4.48
N MET A 290 7.91 -10.55 3.81
CA MET A 290 8.40 -11.93 3.76
C MET A 290 8.78 -12.48 5.15
N ARG A 291 7.83 -12.36 6.09
CA ARG A 291 7.99 -12.74 7.50
C ARG A 291 6.74 -13.39 8.04
N GLN A 292 6.89 -14.30 9.01
CA GLN A 292 5.78 -14.82 9.80
C GLN A 292 5.82 -14.29 11.23
N ARG A 293 4.63 -13.99 11.78
CA ARG A 293 4.43 -13.46 13.15
C ARG A 293 3.39 -14.28 13.92
N ASP A 294 3.58 -14.43 15.23
CA ASP A 294 2.65 -15.13 16.16
C ASP A 294 1.95 -14.17 17.15
N GLY A 295 1.93 -12.87 16.83
CA GLY A 295 1.33 -11.81 17.63
C GLY A 295 2.12 -11.37 18.87
N LEU A 296 3.14 -12.12 19.30
CA LEU A 296 3.83 -11.86 20.58
C LEU A 296 5.36 -11.75 20.48
N ALA A 297 6.04 -12.63 19.74
CA ALA A 297 7.52 -12.61 19.70
C ALA A 297 8.15 -13.26 18.45
N CYS A 298 7.46 -14.21 17.79
CA CYS A 298 8.00 -14.87 16.62
C CYS A 298 8.10 -13.87 15.45
N ASN A 299 9.29 -13.74 14.86
CA ASN A 299 9.53 -12.90 13.70
C ASN A 299 10.55 -13.59 12.78
N GLN A 300 10.08 -14.64 12.10
CA GLN A 300 10.91 -15.50 11.27
C GLN A 300 10.79 -15.10 9.80
N ALA A 301 11.91 -15.09 9.08
CA ALA A 301 11.92 -14.88 7.64
C ALA A 301 11.19 -16.02 6.91
N VAL A 302 10.54 -15.69 5.80
CA VAL A 302 9.82 -16.61 4.91
C VAL A 302 10.40 -16.46 3.50
N PHE A 303 10.37 -17.53 2.69
CA PHE A 303 10.63 -17.46 1.25
C PHE A 303 9.70 -18.40 0.47
N ALA A 304 9.63 -18.19 -0.85
CA ALA A 304 8.84 -18.99 -1.77
C ALA A 304 9.64 -19.34 -3.04
N GLU A 305 10.11 -20.57 -3.16
CA GLU A 305 10.86 -21.03 -4.35
C GLU A 305 9.92 -21.55 -5.45
N LEU A 306 10.36 -21.44 -6.70
CA LEU A 306 9.74 -22.18 -7.80
C LEU A 306 9.98 -23.69 -7.62
N PRO A 307 9.03 -24.56 -8.03
CA PRO A 307 9.25 -25.99 -8.05
C PRO A 307 10.39 -26.39 -9.01
N ASP A 308 10.93 -27.60 -8.82
CA ASP A 308 11.99 -28.10 -9.68
C ASP A 308 11.42 -28.35 -11.09
N GLY A 309 12.10 -27.86 -12.12
CA GLY A 309 11.62 -27.91 -13.50
C GLY A 309 10.64 -26.80 -13.91
N ALA A 310 10.25 -25.89 -13.00
CA ALA A 310 9.52 -24.68 -13.39
C ALA A 310 10.49 -23.61 -13.91
N GLU A 311 10.46 -23.36 -15.22
CA GLU A 311 11.24 -22.30 -15.86
C GLU A 311 10.51 -20.95 -15.81
N ILE A 312 11.24 -19.89 -15.48
CA ILE A 312 10.75 -18.51 -15.59
C ILE A 312 11.75 -17.71 -16.42
N ASP A 313 11.27 -17.02 -17.45
CA ASP A 313 12.11 -16.07 -18.17
C ASP A 313 12.35 -14.83 -17.29
N ILE A 314 13.57 -14.76 -16.76
CA ILE A 314 14.05 -13.67 -15.93
C ILE A 314 14.08 -12.35 -16.71
N GLU A 315 14.32 -12.36 -18.02
CA GLU A 315 14.29 -11.14 -18.83
C GLU A 315 12.86 -10.65 -19.07
N THR A 316 11.89 -11.52 -19.36
CA THR A 316 10.46 -11.15 -19.34
C THR A 316 10.04 -10.59 -17.98
N LEU A 317 10.47 -11.18 -16.87
CA LEU A 317 10.17 -10.66 -15.53
C LEU A 317 10.78 -9.26 -15.30
N LYS A 318 12.07 -9.07 -15.60
CA LYS A 318 12.75 -7.76 -15.51
C LYS A 318 12.11 -6.71 -16.42
N LYS A 319 11.74 -7.11 -17.64
CA LYS A 319 11.07 -6.25 -18.62
C LYS A 319 9.71 -5.79 -18.08
N SER A 320 8.94 -6.70 -17.47
CA SER A 320 7.67 -6.36 -16.83
C SER A 320 7.77 -5.39 -15.64
N GLU A 321 8.95 -5.26 -15.00
CA GLU A 321 9.19 -4.24 -13.97
C GLU A 321 9.39 -2.83 -14.55
N ARG A 322 9.91 -2.74 -15.78
CA ARG A 322 10.25 -1.48 -16.45
C ARG A 322 9.12 -0.96 -17.33
N GLU A 323 8.49 -1.84 -18.10
CA GLU A 323 7.43 -1.50 -19.05
C GLU A 323 6.32 -0.66 -18.40
N SER A 324 5.95 0.42 -19.09
CA SER A 324 4.73 1.18 -18.79
C SER A 324 3.49 0.27 -18.75
N VAL A 325 2.57 0.53 -17.82
CA VAL A 325 1.22 -0.09 -17.84
C VAL A 325 0.20 0.76 -18.59
N TRP A 326 0.57 2.01 -18.90
CA TRP A 326 -0.26 2.99 -19.61
C TRP A 326 -0.16 2.74 -21.12
N THR A 327 -1.23 3.04 -21.86
CA THR A 327 -1.14 3.06 -23.33
C THR A 327 -0.16 4.14 -23.80
N THR A 328 0.31 4.07 -25.05
CA THR A 328 1.20 5.08 -25.64
C THR A 328 0.59 6.48 -25.62
N ALA A 329 -0.74 6.59 -25.80
CA ALA A 329 -1.45 7.86 -25.76
C ALA A 329 -1.53 8.44 -24.34
N GLU A 330 -1.88 7.62 -23.36
CA GLU A 330 -1.91 8.01 -21.94
C GLU A 330 -0.51 8.37 -21.43
N THR A 331 0.51 7.57 -21.77
CA THR A 331 1.92 7.82 -21.45
C THR A 331 2.36 9.20 -21.95
N SER A 332 2.13 9.50 -23.22
CA SER A 332 2.48 10.80 -23.81
C SER A 332 1.75 11.96 -23.13
N ARG A 333 0.44 11.82 -22.87
CA ARG A 333 -0.35 12.84 -22.16
C ARG A 333 0.13 13.04 -20.73
N LEU A 334 0.41 11.96 -19.99
CA LEU A 334 0.94 12.00 -18.63
C LEU A 334 2.27 12.72 -18.57
N LEU A 335 3.23 12.38 -19.45
CA LEU A 335 4.54 13.01 -19.48
C LEU A 335 4.45 14.51 -19.81
N VAL A 336 3.62 14.89 -20.80
CA VAL A 336 3.36 16.31 -21.10
C VAL A 336 2.78 17.04 -19.89
N MET A 337 1.71 16.54 -19.28
CA MET A 337 1.09 17.20 -18.11
C MET A 337 2.06 17.30 -16.93
N VAL A 338 2.80 16.23 -16.63
CA VAL A 338 3.73 16.20 -15.48
C VAL A 338 4.94 17.10 -15.71
N VAL A 339 5.50 17.15 -16.92
CA VAL A 339 6.58 18.10 -17.24
C VAL A 339 6.07 19.54 -17.19
N SER A 340 4.85 19.82 -17.68
CA SER A 340 4.24 21.15 -17.56
C SER A 340 3.98 21.55 -16.10
N LEU A 341 3.57 20.61 -15.24
CA LEU A 341 3.44 20.83 -13.79
C LEU A 341 4.79 21.14 -13.14
N LEU A 342 5.87 20.43 -13.50
CA LEU A 342 7.22 20.68 -12.97
C LEU A 342 7.76 22.09 -13.33
N HIS A 343 7.28 22.68 -14.42
CA HIS A 343 7.61 24.07 -14.80
C HIS A 343 6.80 25.14 -14.04
N LYS A 344 5.72 24.77 -13.32
CA LYS A 344 4.96 25.74 -12.50
C LYS A 344 5.78 26.22 -11.30
N SER A 345 5.60 27.48 -10.91
CA SER A 345 6.26 28.07 -9.76
C SER A 345 5.63 27.64 -8.44
N LEU A 346 6.45 27.36 -7.43
CA LEU A 346 6.06 27.18 -6.02
C LEU A 346 5.12 25.98 -5.76
N ILE A 347 5.43 24.83 -6.35
CA ILE A 347 4.74 23.57 -6.04
C ILE A 347 4.91 23.24 -4.55
N HIS A 348 3.80 22.99 -3.85
CA HIS A 348 3.85 22.56 -2.45
C HIS A 348 4.66 21.27 -2.29
N HIS A 349 5.49 21.20 -1.25
CA HIS A 349 6.51 20.15 -1.09
C HIS A 349 5.96 18.71 -1.10
N THR A 350 4.77 18.46 -0.55
CA THR A 350 4.11 17.15 -0.63
C THR A 350 3.73 16.79 -2.07
N ALA A 351 3.09 17.71 -2.80
CA ALA A 351 2.74 17.51 -4.20
C ALA A 351 3.99 17.33 -5.09
N ALA A 352 5.06 18.11 -4.84
CA ALA A 352 6.33 17.97 -5.52
C ALA A 352 6.94 16.57 -5.30
N HIS A 353 6.94 16.05 -4.06
CA HIS A 353 7.36 14.68 -3.78
C HIS A 353 6.52 13.65 -4.54
N THR A 354 5.18 13.75 -4.49
CA THR A 354 4.29 12.79 -5.16
C THR A 354 4.49 12.77 -6.67
N ILE A 355 4.66 13.95 -7.28
CA ILE A 355 5.01 14.09 -8.71
C ILE A 355 6.36 13.43 -9.00
N LEU A 356 7.40 13.74 -8.23
CA LEU A 356 8.74 13.17 -8.42
C LEU A 356 8.77 11.65 -8.23
N ALA A 357 8.00 11.10 -7.28
CA ALA A 357 7.88 9.66 -7.06
C ALA A 357 7.22 8.97 -8.28
N PHE A 358 6.17 9.57 -8.82
CA PHE A 358 5.49 9.08 -10.01
C PHE A 358 6.37 9.18 -11.27
N VAL A 359 7.07 10.30 -11.49
CA VAL A 359 8.06 10.43 -12.58
C VAL A 359 9.12 9.34 -12.47
N ALA A 360 9.71 9.15 -11.29
CA ALA A 360 10.75 8.14 -11.04
C ALA A 360 10.27 6.68 -11.25
N ARG A 361 8.95 6.46 -11.37
CA ARG A 361 8.34 5.19 -11.80
C ARG A 361 8.13 5.15 -13.31
N LEU A 362 7.60 6.22 -13.91
CA LEU A 362 7.43 6.34 -15.37
C LEU A 362 8.76 6.20 -16.10
N THR A 363 9.80 6.92 -15.68
CA THR A 363 11.12 6.93 -16.33
C THR A 363 11.94 5.65 -16.12
N ARG A 364 11.38 4.60 -15.48
CA ARG A 364 11.94 3.23 -15.53
C ARG A 364 11.79 2.57 -16.90
N ASP A 365 10.81 2.99 -17.68
CA ASP A 365 10.67 2.63 -19.09
C ASP A 365 11.56 3.56 -19.93
N SER A 366 12.39 3.00 -20.80
CA SER A 366 13.33 3.78 -21.61
C SER A 366 12.63 4.70 -22.62
N ASN A 367 11.46 4.32 -23.15
CA ASN A 367 10.69 5.19 -24.04
C ASN A 367 10.07 6.35 -23.26
N CYS A 368 9.59 6.10 -22.03
CA CYS A 368 9.12 7.15 -21.14
C CYS A 368 10.25 8.12 -20.76
N ALA A 369 11.45 7.61 -20.45
CA ALA A 369 12.62 8.44 -20.16
C ALA A 369 13.01 9.33 -21.35
N VAL A 370 13.10 8.76 -22.56
CA VAL A 370 13.38 9.50 -23.79
C VAL A 370 12.31 10.58 -24.05
N ASN A 371 11.02 10.25 -23.94
CA ASN A 371 9.94 11.21 -24.10
C ASN A 371 10.00 12.31 -23.03
N PHE A 372 10.24 11.96 -21.75
CA PHE A 372 10.42 12.93 -20.66
C PHE A 372 11.56 13.92 -20.94
N ILE A 373 12.69 13.46 -21.47
CA ILE A 373 13.79 14.33 -21.92
C ILE A 373 13.33 15.24 -23.07
N GLN A 374 12.66 14.69 -24.09
CA GLN A 374 12.18 15.43 -25.27
C GLN A 374 11.17 16.53 -24.92
N GLN A 375 10.32 16.32 -23.90
CA GLN A 375 9.40 17.35 -23.38
C GLN A 375 10.10 18.45 -22.54
N GLY A 376 11.43 18.37 -22.32
CA GLY A 376 12.16 19.31 -21.48
C GLY A 376 12.13 18.97 -19.98
N GLY A 377 11.84 17.72 -19.61
CA GLY A 377 11.72 17.29 -18.22
C GLY A 377 12.99 17.45 -17.38
N ILE A 378 14.19 17.29 -17.96
CA ILE A 378 15.46 17.51 -17.24
C ILE A 378 15.66 18.98 -16.86
N PRO A 379 15.53 19.97 -17.79
CA PRO A 379 15.41 21.39 -17.42
C PRO A 379 14.36 21.67 -16.35
N ALA A 380 13.17 21.06 -16.45
CA ALA A 380 12.09 21.24 -15.48
C ALA A 380 12.49 20.80 -14.06
N LEU A 381 13.15 19.64 -13.92
CA LEU A 381 13.63 19.13 -12.63
C LEU A 381 14.73 20.01 -12.03
N LEU A 382 15.67 20.49 -12.85
CA LEU A 382 16.75 21.37 -12.40
C LEU A 382 16.26 22.78 -12.04
N GLY A 383 15.18 23.24 -12.68
CA GLY A 383 14.50 24.50 -12.39
C GLY A 383 13.41 24.41 -11.31
N LEU A 384 13.14 23.23 -10.75
CA LEU A 384 12.00 22.97 -9.87
C LEU A 384 12.04 23.85 -8.60
N ARG A 385 11.01 24.69 -8.42
CA ARG A 385 10.87 25.58 -7.26
C ARG A 385 9.90 25.00 -6.24
N CYS A 386 10.40 24.15 -5.35
CA CYS A 386 9.69 23.65 -4.17
C CYS A 386 10.60 23.68 -2.93
N SER A 387 10.03 23.59 -1.72
CA SER A 387 10.84 23.40 -0.51
C SER A 387 11.57 22.06 -0.60
N THR A 388 12.90 22.09 -0.57
CA THR A 388 13.73 20.89 -0.71
C THR A 388 13.65 20.00 0.53
N THR A 389 13.30 18.73 0.34
CA THR A 389 13.46 17.69 1.38
C THR A 389 14.55 16.69 0.94
N PRO A 390 15.09 15.87 1.86
CA PRO A 390 16.02 14.80 1.49
C PRO A 390 15.44 13.86 0.43
N SER A 391 14.14 13.55 0.52
CA SER A 391 13.45 12.67 -0.42
C SER A 391 13.28 13.28 -1.82
N THR A 392 13.00 14.59 -1.96
CA THR A 392 12.93 15.21 -3.30
C THR A 392 14.29 15.22 -4.00
N SER A 393 15.39 15.43 -3.26
CA SER A 393 16.75 15.36 -3.82
C SER A 393 17.13 13.96 -4.31
N VAL A 394 16.78 12.92 -3.54
CA VAL A 394 16.99 11.51 -3.93
C VAL A 394 16.16 11.14 -5.16
N LEU A 395 14.90 11.59 -5.25
CA LEU A 395 14.04 11.33 -6.40
C LEU A 395 14.54 12.04 -7.66
N ILE A 396 14.90 13.32 -7.59
CA ILE A 396 15.52 14.06 -8.72
C ILE A 396 16.78 13.34 -9.21
N SER A 397 17.66 12.94 -8.29
CA SER A 397 18.89 12.19 -8.61
C SER A 397 18.60 10.82 -9.24
N LEU A 398 17.50 10.17 -8.86
CA LEU A 398 17.05 8.89 -9.43
C LEU A 398 16.50 9.07 -10.85
N ILE A 399 15.66 10.07 -11.09
CA ILE A 399 15.10 10.37 -12.42
C ILE A 399 16.21 10.75 -13.38
N ILE A 400 17.11 11.66 -12.99
CA ILE A 400 18.25 12.08 -13.80
C ILE A 400 19.11 10.87 -14.19
N ARG A 401 19.39 9.95 -13.26
CA ARG A 401 20.12 8.72 -13.56
C ARG A 401 19.38 7.86 -14.59
N GLN A 402 18.09 7.59 -14.37
CA GLN A 402 17.27 6.80 -15.32
C GLN A 402 17.20 7.43 -16.72
N CYS A 403 17.29 8.76 -16.83
CA CYS A 403 17.30 9.49 -18.09
C CYS A 403 18.70 9.55 -18.76
N ILE A 404 19.79 9.42 -17.99
CA ILE A 404 21.17 9.43 -18.50
C ILE A 404 21.69 8.01 -18.77
N ASP A 405 21.16 6.99 -18.10
CA ASP A 405 21.53 5.58 -18.25
C ASP A 405 21.23 5.08 -19.67
N ASP A 406 22.20 5.23 -20.58
CA ASP A 406 22.17 4.65 -21.92
C ASP A 406 22.11 3.10 -21.83
N GLU A 407 21.10 2.50 -22.46
CA GLU A 407 20.97 1.03 -22.50
C GLU A 407 22.21 0.38 -23.12
N ASN A 408 22.97 1.07 -23.98
CA ASN A 408 24.24 0.57 -24.53
C ASN A 408 25.37 0.55 -23.49
N MET A 409 25.52 1.58 -22.65
CA MET A 409 26.46 1.56 -21.51
C MET A 409 26.09 0.43 -20.53
N MET A 410 24.80 0.31 -20.21
CA MET A 410 24.33 -0.75 -19.31
C MET A 410 24.44 -2.15 -19.93
N ALA A 411 24.36 -2.28 -21.26
CA ALA A 411 24.62 -3.54 -21.96
C ALA A 411 26.10 -3.95 -21.85
N GLN A 412 27.05 -3.02 -22.04
CA GLN A 412 28.48 -3.32 -21.87
C GLN A 412 28.80 -3.83 -20.46
N VAL A 413 28.24 -3.20 -19.42
CA VAL A 413 28.40 -3.66 -18.03
C VAL A 413 27.71 -5.01 -17.78
N ARG A 414 26.52 -5.26 -18.35
CA ARG A 414 25.83 -6.56 -18.25
C ARG A 414 26.62 -7.69 -18.93
N PHE A 415 27.27 -7.44 -20.07
CA PHE A 415 28.15 -8.42 -20.72
C PHE A 415 29.35 -8.79 -19.82
N LEU A 416 29.99 -7.79 -19.19
CA LEU A 416 31.10 -8.02 -18.24
C LEU A 416 30.65 -8.77 -16.96
N CYS A 417 29.46 -8.47 -16.42
CA CYS A 417 28.94 -9.14 -15.22
C CYS A 417 28.37 -10.55 -15.47
N ASN A 418 27.87 -10.84 -16.68
CA ASN A 418 27.47 -12.20 -17.05
C ASN A 418 28.69 -13.11 -17.22
N TRP A 419 29.82 -12.60 -17.74
CA TRP A 419 31.04 -13.40 -17.89
C TRP A 419 31.61 -13.90 -16.55
N SER A 420 31.60 -13.03 -15.52
CA SER A 420 32.01 -13.40 -14.16
C SER A 420 30.99 -14.28 -13.41
N SER A 421 29.75 -14.38 -13.90
CA SER A 421 28.72 -15.27 -13.33
C SER A 421 28.67 -16.66 -13.99
N CYS A 422 29.42 -16.88 -15.08
CA CYS A 422 29.54 -18.17 -15.77
C CYS A 422 30.87 -18.90 -15.50
N LYS A 423 31.64 -18.46 -14.50
CA LYS A 423 32.85 -19.13 -13.98
C LYS A 423 32.90 -19.07 -12.44
N ALA A 424 32.00 -19.82 -11.79
CA ALA A 424 32.11 -20.27 -10.40
C ALA A 424 31.19 -21.49 -10.17
#